data_AF-A0A956U5X8-F1
#
_entry.id   AF-A0A956U5X8-F1
#
_cell.length_a   1.000
_cell.length_b   1.000
_cell.length_c   1.000
_cell.angle_alpha   90.00
_cell.angle_beta   90.00
_cell.angle_gamma   90.00
#
_symmetry.space_group_name_H-M   'P 1'
#
loop_
_entity.id
_entity.type
_entity.pdbx_description
1 polymer ?
#
loop_
_entity_poly.entity_id
_entity_poly.type
_entity_poly.pdbx_seq_one_letter_code
_entity_poly.pdbx_strand_id
1 'polypeptide(L)'
;MHDCPTCRVPLHGYEEVCPSCGTRQRVRRSSSSLLNAGPKKPPVNLIPFVIVFFVLGAGTLIMAQSSWIGQIMTRGPVEKDPLADLTVDQARQILTEQINQNLTAAGATGKFTWTVPGGEAPDPTYQGPLELTIDTELAEPDLRRQIIDPVKQYMPKAQIPTLVMNDSKSHATWTYSVQMPKQAASQPVE
;
A
#
# COMPACT_ATOMS: atom_id res chain seq x y z
N MET A 1 58.33 64.31 23.43
CA MET A 1 58.49 63.71 22.10
C MET A 1 58.87 64.83 21.17
N HIS A 2 59.99 64.71 20.45
CA HIS A 2 60.43 65.74 19.50
C HIS A 2 59.80 65.40 18.15
N ASP A 3 58.84 66.20 17.69
CA ASP A 3 57.96 65.79 16.59
C ASP A 3 58.58 66.02 15.20
N CYS A 4 59.58 66.91 15.07
CA CYS A 4 60.44 66.95 13.88
C CYS A 4 61.74 66.19 14.08
N PRO A 5 62.07 65.18 13.24
CA PRO A 5 63.34 64.46 13.36
C PRO A 5 64.57 65.34 13.06
N THR A 6 64.40 66.44 12.33
CA THR A 6 65.50 67.31 11.88
C THR A 6 65.76 68.49 12.81
N CYS A 7 64.74 69.29 13.16
CA CYS A 7 64.90 70.50 13.96
C CYS A 7 64.29 70.42 15.37
N ARG A 8 63.69 69.29 15.74
CA ARG A 8 63.12 69.00 17.07
C ARG A 8 62.04 69.96 17.60
N VAL A 9 61.46 70.80 16.73
CA VAL A 9 60.29 71.63 17.03
C VAL A 9 59.05 70.75 17.21
N PRO A 10 58.12 71.08 18.13
CA PRO A 10 56.85 70.37 18.29
C PRO A 10 55.91 70.60 17.10
N LEU A 11 55.21 69.57 16.64
CA LEU A 11 54.22 69.65 15.56
C LEU A 11 52.87 69.11 16.00
N HIS A 12 51.80 69.70 15.48
CA HIS A 12 50.41 69.37 15.83
C HIS A 12 49.85 68.12 15.10
N GLY A 13 50.71 67.28 14.50
CA GLY A 13 50.37 65.94 14.00
C GLY A 13 49.61 65.87 12.67
N TYR A 14 49.11 66.99 12.14
CA TYR A 14 48.44 67.07 10.82
C TYR A 14 49.27 67.79 9.73
N GLU A 15 50.45 68.33 10.07
CA GLU A 15 51.31 69.04 9.12
C GLU A 15 52.17 68.08 8.30
N GLU A 16 52.01 68.09 6.97
CA GLU A 16 52.80 67.25 6.05
C GLU A 16 54.25 67.73 5.88
N VAL A 17 54.55 68.96 6.26
CA VAL A 17 55.88 69.58 6.13
C VAL A 17 56.18 70.41 7.37
N CYS A 18 57.37 70.27 7.95
CA CYS A 18 57.77 71.08 9.10
C CYS A 18 57.93 72.55 8.71
N PRO A 19 57.24 73.50 9.38
CA PRO A 19 57.28 74.91 9.02
C PRO A 19 58.65 75.56 9.27
N SER A 20 59.46 75.01 10.17
CA SER A 20 60.76 75.60 10.52
C SER A 20 61.91 75.15 9.61
N CYS A 21 61.88 73.92 9.10
CA CYS A 21 63.00 73.35 8.32
C CYS A 21 62.60 72.74 6.98
N GLY A 22 61.31 72.78 6.62
CA GLY A 22 60.81 72.29 5.34
C GLY A 22 60.83 70.77 5.16
N THR A 23 61.18 70.00 6.20
CA THR A 23 61.28 68.53 6.09
C THR A 23 59.88 67.90 6.06
N ARG A 24 59.60 67.08 5.02
CA ARG A 24 58.33 66.35 4.87
C ARG A 24 58.17 65.29 5.96
N GLN A 25 57.00 65.27 6.59
CA GLN A 25 56.63 64.29 7.61
C GLN A 25 55.52 63.37 7.11
N ARG A 26 55.49 62.13 7.60
CA ARG A 26 54.41 61.17 7.31
C ARG A 26 53.25 61.40 8.27
N VAL A 27 52.21 62.09 7.82
CA VAL A 27 50.98 62.32 8.59
C VAL A 27 50.20 61.00 8.74
N ARG A 28 49.87 60.62 9.97
CA ARG A 28 48.95 59.49 10.23
C ARG A 28 47.51 59.97 10.01
N ARG A 29 46.93 59.66 8.85
CA ARG A 29 45.48 59.82 8.65
C ARG A 29 44.74 58.81 9.55
N SER A 30 44.07 59.28 10.61
CA SER A 30 43.26 58.43 11.48
C SER A 30 42.00 57.98 10.72
N SER A 31 41.95 56.71 10.35
CA SER A 31 40.82 56.09 9.67
C SER A 31 39.75 55.66 10.70
N SER A 32 38.74 56.50 10.93
CA SER A 32 37.60 56.14 11.78
C SER A 32 36.28 56.75 11.27
N SER A 33 35.95 56.53 9.99
CA SER A 33 34.62 56.86 9.42
C SER A 33 34.26 56.00 8.19
N LEU A 34 34.63 54.72 8.18
CA LEU A 34 34.34 53.78 7.07
C LEU A 34 33.50 52.56 7.49
N LEU A 35 32.66 52.68 8.53
CA LEU A 35 31.80 51.59 9.00
C LEU A 35 30.30 51.94 9.09
N ASN A 36 29.82 52.98 8.40
CA ASN A 36 28.38 53.34 8.44
C ASN A 36 27.77 53.79 7.10
N ALA A 37 28.15 53.17 5.98
CA ALA A 37 27.41 53.31 4.73
C ALA A 37 27.65 52.11 3.79
N GLY A 38 27.08 50.95 4.14
CA GLY A 38 26.92 49.84 3.19
C GLY A 38 25.56 49.93 2.49
N PRO A 39 25.46 49.71 1.16
CA PRO A 39 24.19 49.75 0.46
C PRO A 39 23.27 48.65 1.02
N LYS A 40 22.08 49.04 1.52
CA LYS A 40 21.03 48.07 1.88
C LYS A 40 20.69 47.25 0.63
N LYS A 41 21.07 45.98 0.60
CA LYS A 41 20.63 45.03 -0.44
C LYS A 41 19.09 45.00 -0.44
N PRO A 42 18.44 44.97 -1.63
CA PRO A 42 16.98 44.84 -1.66
C PRO A 42 16.57 43.55 -0.95
N PRO A 43 15.45 43.54 -0.20
CA PRO A 43 14.98 42.33 0.47
C PRO A 43 14.67 41.28 -0.59
N VAL A 44 15.52 40.26 -0.68
CA VAL A 44 15.24 39.07 -1.49
C VAL A 44 14.01 38.41 -0.89
N ASN A 45 12.91 38.37 -1.65
CA ASN A 45 11.73 37.63 -1.26
C ASN A 45 12.08 36.15 -1.25
N LEU A 46 12.15 35.54 -0.06
CA LEU A 46 12.51 34.12 0.14
C LEU A 46 11.33 33.17 -0.13
N ILE A 47 10.10 33.69 -0.23
CA ILE A 47 8.87 32.91 -0.44
C ILE A 47 8.97 31.93 -1.62
N PRO A 48 9.47 32.29 -2.83
CA PRO A 48 9.53 31.35 -3.94
C PRO A 48 10.49 30.18 -3.69
N PHE A 49 11.57 30.36 -2.91
CA PHE A 49 12.49 29.26 -2.57
C PHE A 49 11.88 28.29 -1.55
N VAL A 50 11.15 28.82 -0.57
CA VAL A 50 10.44 27.99 0.43
C VAL A 50 9.35 27.15 -0.26
N ILE A 51 8.62 27.73 -1.20
CA ILE A 51 7.60 27.00 -1.99
C ILE A 51 8.24 25.88 -2.80
N VAL A 52 9.36 26.16 -3.49
CA VAL A 52 10.07 25.14 -4.27
C VAL A 52 10.57 23.99 -3.39
N PHE A 53 11.11 24.27 -2.21
CA PHE A 53 11.54 23.24 -1.26
C PHE A 53 10.38 22.39 -0.73
N PHE A 54 9.24 23.00 -0.41
CA PHE A 54 8.06 22.26 0.03
C PHE A 54 7.46 21.41 -1.08
N VAL A 55 7.40 21.91 -2.32
CA VAL A 55 6.88 21.16 -3.47
C VAL A 55 7.80 19.98 -3.82
N LEU A 56 9.13 20.18 -3.81
CA LEU A 56 10.10 19.09 -4.03
C LEU A 56 10.06 18.05 -2.90
N GLY A 57 10.03 18.49 -1.64
CA GLY A 57 9.96 17.59 -0.49
C GLY A 57 8.68 16.76 -0.44
N ALA A 58 7.52 17.42 -0.60
CA ALA A 58 6.23 16.73 -0.64
C ALA A 58 6.13 15.79 -1.87
N GLY A 59 6.64 16.21 -3.03
CA GLY A 59 6.69 15.38 -4.24
C GLY A 59 7.51 14.09 -4.04
N THR A 60 8.65 14.17 -3.37
CA THR A 60 9.47 12.97 -3.08
C THR A 60 8.81 12.00 -2.10
N LEU A 61 8.06 12.49 -1.12
CA LEU A 61 7.33 11.64 -0.17
C LEU A 61 6.15 10.92 -0.82
N ILE A 62 5.43 11.59 -1.73
CA ILE A 62 4.30 11.00 -2.46
C ILE A 62 4.79 9.91 -3.44
N MET A 63 5.92 10.13 -4.14
CA MET A 63 6.47 9.13 -5.05
C MET A 63 7.06 7.90 -4.33
N ALA A 64 7.49 8.03 -3.08
CA ALA A 64 7.97 6.89 -2.29
C ALA A 64 6.86 5.89 -1.93
N GLN A 65 5.64 6.39 -1.69
CA GLN A 65 4.48 5.56 -1.33
C GLN A 65 3.87 4.80 -2.51
N SER A 66 4.02 5.30 -3.75
CA SER A 66 3.58 4.60 -4.96
C SER A 66 4.58 3.55 -5.47
N SER A 67 5.69 3.34 -4.77
CA SER A 67 6.68 2.32 -5.16
C SER A 67 6.25 0.92 -4.71
N TRP A 68 6.62 -0.10 -5.51
CA TRP A 68 6.41 -1.53 -5.16
C TRP A 68 7.04 -1.90 -3.80
N ILE A 69 8.09 -1.20 -3.39
CA ILE A 69 8.74 -1.31 -2.08
C ILE A 69 7.82 -0.80 -0.96
N GLY A 70 7.11 0.31 -1.19
CA GLY A 70 6.08 0.81 -0.28
C GLY A 70 4.96 -0.22 -0.07
N GLN A 71 4.50 -0.86 -1.14
CA GLN A 71 3.51 -1.94 -1.07
C GLN A 71 4.01 -3.20 -0.35
N ILE A 72 5.31 -3.48 -0.34
CA ILE A 72 5.89 -4.61 0.41
C ILE A 72 5.96 -4.29 1.91
N MET A 73 6.31 -3.06 2.28
CA MET A 73 6.44 -2.68 3.70
C MET A 73 5.10 -2.36 4.37
N THR A 74 4.04 -2.06 3.62
CA THR A 74 2.68 -1.87 4.15
C THR A 74 1.77 -3.09 3.99
N ARG A 75 2.29 -4.23 3.52
CA ARG A 75 1.58 -5.49 3.67
C ARG A 75 1.51 -5.76 5.18
N GLY A 76 0.34 -5.51 5.75
CA GLY A 76 0.01 -5.96 7.09
C GLY A 76 0.24 -7.48 7.22
N PRO A 77 0.17 -8.03 8.45
CA PRO A 77 0.23 -9.48 8.63
C PRO A 77 -0.73 -10.14 7.64
N VAL A 78 -0.22 -11.12 6.88
CA VAL A 78 -0.98 -11.87 5.88
C VAL A 78 -2.35 -12.16 6.50
N GLU A 79 -3.38 -11.56 5.93
CA GLU A 79 -4.76 -11.81 6.33
C GLU A 79 -4.91 -13.33 6.26
N LYS A 80 -5.02 -13.98 7.42
CA LYS A 80 -5.18 -15.43 7.47
C LYS A 80 -6.43 -15.71 6.65
N ASP A 81 -6.26 -16.40 5.53
CA ASP A 81 -7.38 -16.79 4.68
C ASP A 81 -8.40 -17.46 5.60
N PRO A 82 -9.60 -16.88 5.80
CA PRO A 82 -10.59 -17.42 6.74
C PRO A 82 -11.03 -18.84 6.34
N LEU A 83 -10.69 -19.28 5.11
CA LEU A 83 -10.88 -20.64 4.63
C LEU A 83 -9.69 -21.58 4.92
N ALA A 84 -8.58 -21.12 5.49
CA ALA A 84 -7.42 -21.96 5.83
C ALA A 84 -7.65 -22.82 7.08
N ASP A 85 -8.42 -22.32 8.04
CA ASP A 85 -8.65 -22.99 9.33
C ASP A 85 -9.88 -23.93 9.29
N LEU A 86 -10.65 -23.94 8.21
CA LEU A 86 -11.85 -24.78 8.06
C LEU A 86 -11.48 -26.24 7.73
N THR A 87 -12.09 -27.18 8.44
CA THR A 87 -12.03 -28.60 8.06
C THR A 87 -12.87 -28.86 6.81
N VAL A 88 -12.58 -29.97 6.11
CA VAL A 88 -13.32 -30.37 4.90
C VAL A 88 -14.82 -30.52 5.19
N ASP A 89 -15.17 -31.13 6.33
CA ASP A 89 -16.56 -31.34 6.73
C ASP A 89 -17.27 -30.02 7.10
N GLN A 90 -16.58 -29.10 7.77
CA GLN A 90 -17.10 -27.76 8.03
C GLN A 90 -17.34 -27.00 6.74
N ALA A 91 -16.41 -27.09 5.77
CA ALA A 91 -16.58 -26.45 4.47
C ALA A 91 -17.78 -27.04 3.70
N ARG A 92 -18.03 -28.35 3.78
CA ARG A 92 -19.23 -29.00 3.20
C ARG A 92 -20.52 -28.52 3.85
N GLN A 93 -20.52 -28.41 5.19
CA GLN A 93 -21.68 -27.90 5.94
C GLN A 93 -21.99 -26.45 5.59
N ILE A 94 -20.98 -25.58 5.59
CA ILE A 94 -21.13 -24.16 5.23
C ILE A 94 -21.62 -24.03 3.79
N LEU A 95 -21.07 -24.80 2.86
CA LEU A 95 -21.49 -24.78 1.47
C LEU A 95 -22.97 -25.18 1.32
N THR A 96 -23.40 -26.24 1.99
CA THR A 96 -24.80 -26.70 1.95
C THR A 96 -25.73 -25.65 2.54
N GLU A 97 -25.37 -25.10 3.70
CA GLU A 97 -26.16 -24.09 4.40
C GLU A 97 -26.31 -22.82 3.56
N GLN A 98 -25.21 -22.32 2.98
CA GLN A 98 -25.23 -21.14 2.12
C GLN A 98 -26.06 -21.36 0.85
N ILE A 99 -25.93 -22.53 0.20
CA ILE A 99 -26.77 -22.84 -0.96
C ILE A 99 -28.24 -22.90 -0.55
N ASN A 100 -28.57 -23.54 0.57
CA ASN A 100 -29.95 -23.64 1.04
C ASN A 100 -30.54 -22.27 1.40
N GLN A 101 -29.76 -21.40 2.06
CA GLN A 101 -30.14 -20.02 2.34
C GLN A 101 -30.41 -19.23 1.05
N ASN A 102 -29.51 -19.34 0.06
CA ASN A 102 -29.66 -18.65 -1.22
C ASN A 102 -30.85 -19.18 -2.03
N LEU A 103 -31.09 -20.50 -2.02
CA LEU A 103 -32.26 -21.11 -2.64
C LEU A 103 -33.55 -20.60 -2.00
N THR A 104 -33.60 -20.59 -0.66
CA THR A 104 -34.74 -20.09 0.10
C THR A 104 -35.01 -18.62 -0.19
N ALA A 105 -33.95 -17.80 -0.26
CA ALA A 105 -34.04 -16.38 -0.63
C ALA A 105 -34.55 -16.18 -2.07
N ALA A 106 -34.21 -17.09 -2.98
CA ALA A 106 -34.74 -17.15 -4.35
C ALA A 106 -36.15 -17.75 -4.45
N GLY A 107 -36.77 -18.13 -3.32
CA GLY A 107 -38.10 -18.73 -3.27
C GLY A 107 -38.16 -20.20 -3.71
N ALA A 108 -37.03 -20.91 -3.67
CA ALA A 108 -36.89 -22.30 -4.08
C ALA A 108 -36.37 -23.17 -2.94
N THR A 109 -36.53 -24.48 -3.08
CA THR A 109 -35.91 -25.48 -2.21
C THR A 109 -34.99 -26.38 -3.04
N GLY A 110 -34.04 -27.03 -2.37
CA GLY A 110 -33.06 -27.91 -3.03
C GLY A 110 -32.92 -29.24 -2.29
N LYS A 111 -32.82 -30.33 -3.06
CA LYS A 111 -32.43 -31.65 -2.56
C LYS A 111 -30.96 -31.88 -2.87
N PHE A 112 -30.18 -32.11 -1.82
CA PHE A 112 -28.74 -32.33 -1.92
C PHE A 112 -28.43 -33.83 -1.95
N THR A 113 -27.71 -34.26 -2.99
CA THR A 113 -27.23 -35.64 -3.14
C THR A 113 -25.71 -35.61 -3.26
N TRP A 114 -25.04 -36.39 -2.41
CA TRP A 114 -23.59 -36.50 -2.39
C TRP A 114 -23.18 -37.83 -2.99
N THR A 115 -22.23 -37.81 -3.93
CA THR A 115 -21.70 -39.03 -4.56
C THR A 115 -20.18 -38.98 -4.63
N VAL A 116 -19.54 -40.14 -4.56
CA VAL A 116 -18.13 -40.24 -4.95
C VAL A 116 -18.01 -40.13 -6.48
N PRO A 117 -16.84 -39.71 -7.01
CA PRO A 117 -16.58 -39.76 -8.45
C PRO A 117 -16.85 -41.17 -8.98
N GLY A 118 -17.85 -41.30 -9.86
CA GLY A 118 -18.37 -42.60 -10.32
C GLY A 118 -19.81 -42.90 -9.91
N GLY A 119 -20.44 -42.07 -9.07
CA GLY A 119 -21.88 -42.06 -8.83
C GLY A 119 -22.36 -42.89 -7.63
N GLU A 120 -21.47 -43.50 -6.86
CA GLU A 120 -21.84 -44.25 -5.65
C GLU A 120 -22.05 -43.31 -4.45
N ALA A 121 -22.87 -43.73 -3.50
CA ALA A 121 -23.06 -42.99 -2.26
C ALA A 121 -21.76 -43.06 -1.41
N PRO A 122 -21.30 -41.95 -0.82
CA PRO A 122 -20.08 -41.95 -0.04
C PRO A 122 -20.26 -42.72 1.27
N ASP A 123 -19.22 -43.45 1.66
CA ASP A 123 -19.12 -44.01 3.01
C ASP A 123 -19.12 -42.86 4.04
N PRO A 124 -19.77 -43.00 5.21
CA PRO A 124 -19.74 -41.99 6.27
C PRO A 124 -18.34 -41.54 6.71
N THR A 125 -17.32 -42.37 6.46
CA THR A 125 -15.91 -42.09 6.80
C THR A 125 -15.11 -41.51 5.62
N TYR A 126 -15.75 -41.28 4.47
CA TYR A 126 -15.06 -40.84 3.26
C TYR A 126 -14.64 -39.36 3.29
N GLN A 127 -13.33 -39.13 3.29
CA GLN A 127 -12.71 -37.80 3.32
C GLN A 127 -12.15 -37.33 1.96
N GLY A 128 -12.42 -38.07 0.89
CA GLY A 128 -11.93 -37.73 -0.45
C GLY A 128 -12.85 -36.77 -1.22
N PRO A 129 -12.57 -36.52 -2.50
CA PRO A 129 -13.38 -35.65 -3.35
C PRO A 129 -14.81 -36.17 -3.54
N LEU A 130 -15.80 -35.29 -3.45
CA LEU A 130 -17.22 -35.63 -3.63
C LEU A 130 -17.88 -34.78 -4.70
N GLU A 131 -18.75 -35.38 -5.49
CA GLU A 131 -19.63 -34.66 -6.40
C GLU A 131 -20.92 -34.29 -5.67
N LEU A 132 -21.35 -33.04 -5.84
CA LEU A 132 -22.59 -32.54 -5.24
C LEU A 132 -23.64 -32.35 -6.33
N THR A 133 -24.79 -33.02 -6.20
CA THR A 133 -25.95 -32.80 -7.05
C THR A 133 -27.04 -32.10 -6.26
N ILE A 134 -27.61 -31.04 -6.83
CA ILE A 134 -28.67 -30.23 -6.25
C ILE A 134 -29.85 -30.28 -7.20
N ASP A 135 -30.94 -30.91 -6.79
CA ASP A 135 -32.20 -30.86 -7.51
C ASP A 135 -33.05 -29.74 -6.92
N THR A 136 -33.43 -28.75 -7.73
CA THR A 136 -34.17 -27.56 -7.29
C THR A 136 -35.29 -27.20 -8.27
N GLU A 137 -36.15 -26.27 -7.88
CA GLU A 137 -37.23 -25.74 -8.70
C GLU A 137 -37.17 -24.21 -8.65
N LEU A 138 -36.33 -23.60 -9.49
CA LEU A 138 -36.12 -22.16 -9.46
C LEU A 138 -37.29 -21.44 -10.13
N ALA A 139 -37.75 -20.33 -9.53
CA ALA A 139 -38.76 -19.49 -10.16
C ALA A 139 -38.27 -18.95 -11.51
N GLU A 140 -36.99 -18.51 -11.53
CA GLU A 140 -36.28 -17.99 -12.69
C GLU A 140 -34.92 -18.69 -12.84
N PRO A 141 -34.57 -19.23 -14.03
CA PRO A 141 -33.30 -19.93 -14.24
C PRO A 141 -32.05 -19.08 -14.00
N ASP A 142 -32.15 -17.75 -14.12
CA ASP A 142 -31.01 -16.84 -13.99
C ASP A 142 -30.57 -16.59 -12.54
N LEU A 143 -31.44 -16.88 -11.56
CA LEU A 143 -31.09 -16.79 -10.14
C LEU A 143 -30.01 -17.81 -9.74
N ARG A 144 -29.77 -18.86 -10.55
CA ARG A 144 -28.73 -19.87 -10.32
C ARG A 144 -27.35 -19.29 -10.02
N ARG A 145 -26.99 -18.19 -10.69
CA ARG A 145 -25.69 -17.54 -10.52
C ARG A 145 -25.58 -16.87 -9.16
N GLN A 146 -26.66 -16.20 -8.73
CA GLN A 146 -26.73 -15.57 -7.41
C GLN A 146 -26.66 -16.62 -6.30
N ILE A 147 -27.15 -17.84 -6.55
CA ILE A 147 -27.11 -18.95 -5.60
C ILE A 147 -25.71 -19.59 -5.51
N ILE A 148 -25.10 -19.88 -6.67
CA ILE A 148 -23.89 -20.69 -6.74
C ILE A 148 -22.60 -19.85 -6.70
N ASP A 149 -22.57 -18.66 -7.30
CA ASP A 149 -21.34 -17.87 -7.40
C ASP A 149 -20.73 -17.50 -6.03
N PRO A 150 -21.50 -17.12 -5.00
CA PRO A 150 -20.95 -16.81 -3.67
C PRO A 150 -20.33 -18.03 -2.96
N VAL A 151 -20.78 -19.24 -3.30
CA VAL A 151 -20.36 -20.47 -2.61
C VAL A 151 -19.22 -21.20 -3.32
N LYS A 152 -18.87 -20.83 -4.56
CA LYS A 152 -17.77 -21.42 -5.33
C LYS A 152 -16.43 -21.41 -4.59
N GLN A 153 -16.19 -20.41 -3.75
CA GLN A 153 -14.98 -20.31 -2.93
C GLN A 153 -14.82 -21.46 -1.92
N TYR A 154 -15.92 -22.06 -1.46
CA TYR A 154 -15.90 -23.17 -0.51
C TYR A 154 -15.70 -24.53 -1.19
N MET A 155 -16.05 -24.67 -2.48
CA MET A 155 -15.92 -25.93 -3.24
C MET A 155 -14.52 -26.56 -3.19
N PRO A 156 -13.40 -25.83 -3.42
CA PRO A 156 -12.06 -26.43 -3.36
C PRO A 156 -11.68 -26.91 -1.95
N LYS A 157 -12.18 -26.24 -0.89
CA LYS A 157 -11.93 -26.61 0.51
C LYS A 157 -12.79 -27.78 0.96
N ALA A 158 -14.04 -27.83 0.51
CA ALA A 158 -14.98 -28.93 0.70
C ALA A 158 -14.62 -30.19 -0.11
N GLN A 159 -13.57 -30.11 -0.95
CA GLN A 159 -13.18 -31.13 -1.92
C GLN A 159 -14.32 -31.51 -2.87
N ILE A 160 -15.08 -30.52 -3.35
CA ILE A 160 -16.13 -30.71 -4.36
C ILE A 160 -15.62 -30.24 -5.73
N PRO A 161 -15.14 -31.13 -6.62
CA PRO A 161 -14.62 -30.72 -7.92
C PRO A 161 -15.76 -30.33 -8.88
N THR A 162 -16.92 -30.96 -8.71
CA THR A 162 -18.08 -30.85 -9.59
C THR A 162 -19.33 -30.65 -8.74
N LEU A 163 -20.07 -29.58 -9.05
CA LEU A 163 -21.41 -29.31 -8.53
C LEU A 163 -22.37 -29.30 -9.71
N VAL A 164 -23.37 -30.17 -9.67
CA VAL A 164 -24.42 -30.30 -10.67
C VAL A 164 -25.70 -29.72 -10.07
N MET A 165 -26.34 -28.81 -10.79
CA MET A 165 -27.63 -28.25 -10.40
C MET A 165 -28.67 -28.61 -11.46
N ASN A 166 -29.66 -29.42 -11.09
CA ASN A 166 -30.79 -29.78 -11.93
C ASN A 166 -31.98 -28.91 -11.52
N ASP A 167 -32.60 -28.24 -12.49
CA ASP A 167 -33.85 -27.53 -12.28
C ASP A 167 -35.00 -28.23 -13.00
N SER A 168 -35.92 -28.78 -12.21
CA SER A 168 -37.07 -29.54 -12.72
C SER A 168 -38.02 -28.65 -13.52
N LYS A 169 -38.16 -27.38 -13.13
CA LYS A 169 -39.12 -26.44 -13.71
C LYS A 169 -38.66 -25.90 -15.06
N SER A 170 -37.37 -25.65 -15.21
CA SER A 170 -36.78 -25.18 -16.48
C SER A 170 -36.21 -26.31 -17.35
N HIS A 171 -36.24 -27.57 -16.86
CA HIS A 171 -35.66 -28.75 -17.51
C HIS A 171 -34.20 -28.54 -17.92
N ALA A 172 -33.44 -27.82 -17.09
CA ALA A 172 -32.06 -27.47 -17.37
C ALA A 172 -31.13 -28.05 -16.30
N THR A 173 -29.95 -28.47 -16.75
CA THR A 173 -28.86 -28.92 -15.89
C THR A 173 -27.65 -28.02 -16.09
N TRP A 174 -27.09 -27.54 -14.98
CA TRP A 174 -25.87 -26.73 -14.99
C TRP A 174 -24.79 -27.41 -14.16
N THR A 175 -23.60 -27.51 -14.75
CA THR A 175 -22.42 -28.07 -14.07
C THR A 175 -21.42 -26.96 -13.79
N TYR A 176 -20.98 -26.90 -12.54
CA TYR A 176 -19.97 -25.98 -12.05
C TYR A 176 -18.76 -26.80 -11.63
N SER A 177 -17.64 -26.59 -12.32
CA SER A 177 -16.37 -27.23 -12.02
C SER A 177 -15.40 -26.23 -11.41
N VAL A 178 -14.68 -26.66 -10.38
CA VAL A 178 -13.56 -25.91 -9.82
C VAL A 178 -12.30 -26.73 -9.93
N GLN A 179 -11.20 -26.04 -10.23
CA GLN A 179 -9.90 -26.71 -10.26
C GLN A 179 -9.44 -26.92 -8.82
N MET A 180 -9.29 -28.18 -8.43
CA MET A 180 -8.75 -28.51 -7.13
C MET A 180 -7.31 -27.99 -7.03
N PRO A 181 -6.92 -27.36 -5.90
CA PRO A 181 -5.52 -27.15 -5.64
C PRO A 181 -4.87 -28.54 -5.68
N LYS A 182 -3.90 -28.71 -6.58
CA LYS A 182 -3.11 -29.93 -6.72
C LYS A 182 -2.62 -30.27 -5.30
N GLN A 183 -3.13 -31.33 -4.69
CA GLN A 183 -2.70 -31.77 -3.36
C GLN A 183 -1.17 -31.80 -3.42
N ALA A 184 -0.53 -30.87 -2.72
CA ALA A 184 0.91 -30.92 -2.54
C ALA A 184 1.12 -32.25 -1.81
N ALA A 185 1.72 -33.22 -2.51
CA ALA A 185 2.06 -34.51 -1.96
C ALA A 185 2.65 -34.26 -0.57
N SER A 186 1.98 -34.78 0.45
CA SER A 186 2.43 -34.74 1.83
C SER A 186 3.92 -35.10 1.83
N GLN A 187 4.78 -34.13 2.12
CA GLN A 187 6.17 -34.45 2.35
C GLN A 187 6.21 -35.43 3.53
N PRO A 188 6.90 -36.58 3.42
CA PRO A 188 7.08 -37.45 4.56
C PRO A 188 7.79 -36.63 5.65
N VAL A 189 7.20 -36.63 6.84
CA VAL A 189 7.90 -36.19 8.05
C VAL A 189 8.98 -37.23 8.29
N GLU A 190 10.23 -36.85 8.06
CA GLU A 190 11.42 -37.62 8.43
C GLU A 190 11.87 -37.23 9.85
#